data_AF-A0A0G1VIR0-F1
#
_entry.id   AF-A0A0G1VIR0-F1
#
_cell.length_a   1.000
_cell.length_b   1.000
_cell.length_c   1.000
_cell.angle_alpha   90.00
_cell.angle_beta   90.00
_cell.angle_gamma   90.00
#
_symmetry.space_group_name_H-M   'P 1'
#
loop_
_entity.id
_entity.type
_entity.pdbx_description
1 polymer ?
#
loop_
_entity_poly.entity_id
_entity_poly.type
_entity_poly.pdbx_seq_one_letter_code
_entity_poly.pdbx_strand_id
1 'polypeptide(L)'
;MAVSNFSNVISFKVGTKNIAAELPKAAAKGDINSDKRVNLVDFSIAAYWYKRPSPPANIDLNGDGKVDLVDFSIMAFYWTG
;
A
#
# COMPACT_ATOMS: atom_id res chain seq x y z
N MET A 1 -12.66 26.04 51.22
CA MET A 1 -12.59 25.24 49.98
C MET A 1 -11.40 25.74 49.18
N ALA A 2 -10.32 24.97 49.11
CA ALA A 2 -9.10 25.36 48.39
C ALA A 2 -9.06 24.61 47.06
N VAL A 3 -9.18 25.35 45.96
CA VAL A 3 -8.87 24.84 44.61
C VAL A 3 -7.40 25.14 44.34
N SER A 4 -6.61 24.10 44.11
CA SER A 4 -5.18 24.18 43.83
C SER A 4 -4.91 24.59 42.38
N ASN A 5 -3.97 25.52 42.20
CA ASN A 5 -3.60 26.15 40.93
C ASN A 5 -2.68 25.24 40.10
N PHE A 6 -3.17 24.12 39.56
CA PHE A 6 -2.33 23.18 38.81
C PHE A 6 -2.40 23.36 37.28
N SER A 7 -1.22 23.71 36.74
CA SER A 7 -0.71 23.51 35.38
C SER A 7 -1.18 24.44 34.24
N ASN A 8 -0.21 24.79 33.38
CA ASN A 8 -0.42 25.50 32.11
C ASN A 8 -1.20 24.61 31.14
N VAL A 9 -2.32 25.13 30.63
CA VAL A 9 -3.14 24.44 29.64
C VAL A 9 -2.48 24.56 28.27
N ILE A 10 -1.97 23.46 27.72
CA ILE A 10 -1.42 23.45 26.35
C ILE A 10 -2.58 23.21 25.39
N SER A 11 -2.98 24.24 24.66
CA SER A 11 -3.99 24.15 23.61
C SER A 11 -3.39 23.44 22.39
N PHE A 12 -3.78 22.19 22.14
CA PHE A 12 -3.45 21.50 20.89
C PHE A 12 -4.59 21.69 19.88
N LYS A 13 -4.24 22.11 18.67
CA LYS A 13 -5.20 22.33 17.59
C LYS A 13 -5.35 21.03 16.79
N VAL A 14 -6.48 20.35 16.94
CA VAL A 14 -6.82 19.20 16.09
C VAL A 14 -7.40 19.72 14.78
N GLY A 15 -6.77 19.39 13.65
CA GLY A 15 -7.36 19.65 12.34
C GLY A 15 -8.57 18.75 12.13
N THR A 16 -9.72 19.33 11.75
CA THR A 16 -10.96 18.57 11.47
C THR A 16 -10.97 17.92 10.08
N LYS A 17 -9.88 18.05 9.33
CA LYS A 17 -9.78 17.53 7.96
C LYS A 17 -8.94 16.26 7.96
N ASN A 18 -9.62 15.13 7.85
CA ASN A 18 -9.01 13.88 7.41
C ASN A 18 -8.88 13.95 5.89
N ILE A 19 -7.71 14.33 5.39
CA ILE A 19 -7.43 14.22 3.96
C ILE A 19 -6.92 12.79 3.75
N ALA A 20 -7.68 11.96 3.04
CA ALA A 20 -7.16 10.68 2.58
C ALA A 20 -5.93 10.97 1.74
N ALA A 21 -4.80 10.34 2.05
CA ALA A 21 -3.61 10.47 1.24
C ALA A 21 -3.97 10.04 -0.19
N GLU A 22 -3.98 10.99 -1.12
CA GLU A 22 -4.10 10.65 -2.53
C GLU A 22 -2.83 9.90 -2.92
N LEU A 23 -2.96 8.56 -3.01
CA LEU A 23 -1.90 7.74 -3.58
C LEU A 23 -1.58 8.30 -4.96
N PRO A 24 -0.29 8.54 -5.26
CA PRO A 24 0.09 9.14 -6.54
C PRO A 24 -0.48 8.29 -7.67
N LYS A 25 -1.23 8.93 -8.55
CA LYS A 25 -1.82 8.37 -9.78
C LYS A 25 -0.71 8.11 -10.81
N ALA A 26 0.28 7.31 -10.43
CA ALA A 26 1.29 6.76 -11.31
C ALA A 26 0.91 5.30 -11.55
N ALA A 27 1.05 4.84 -12.80
CA ALA A 27 0.77 3.46 -13.24
C ALA A 27 1.14 2.48 -12.13
N ALA A 28 0.11 1.97 -11.43
CA ALA A 28 0.31 1.28 -10.16
C ALA A 28 1.01 -0.02 -10.47
N LYS A 29 2.33 -0.03 -10.29
CA LYS A 29 3.17 -1.19 -10.52
C LYS A 29 2.67 -2.28 -9.57
N GLY A 30 1.93 -3.25 -10.09
CA GLY A 30 1.17 -4.20 -9.26
C GLY A 30 -0.31 -4.35 -9.64
N ASP A 31 -0.85 -3.48 -10.51
CA ASP A 31 -2.14 -3.69 -11.19
C ASP A 31 -1.93 -4.68 -12.34
N ILE A 32 -2.21 -5.95 -12.05
CA ILE A 32 -1.98 -7.07 -12.97
C ILE A 32 -3.20 -7.30 -13.84
N ASN A 33 -4.40 -7.05 -13.31
CA ASN A 33 -5.67 -7.24 -14.01
C ASN A 33 -6.14 -5.99 -14.80
N SER A 34 -5.41 -4.87 -14.70
CA SER A 34 -5.70 -3.57 -15.31
C SER A 34 -7.03 -2.94 -14.85
N ASP A 35 -7.47 -3.21 -13.62
CA ASP A 35 -8.71 -2.67 -13.04
C ASP A 35 -8.54 -1.29 -12.38
N LYS A 36 -7.32 -0.72 -12.46
CA LYS A 36 -6.88 0.56 -11.85
C LYS A 36 -6.79 0.52 -10.33
N ARG A 37 -6.79 -0.66 -9.74
CA ARG A 37 -6.60 -0.91 -8.31
C ARG A 37 -5.53 -1.98 -8.16
N VAL A 38 -4.93 -2.01 -6.98
CA VAL A 38 -4.05 -3.11 -6.56
C VAL A 38 -4.71 -3.71 -5.34
N ASN A 39 -5.35 -4.85 -5.54
CA ASN A 39 -6.17 -5.50 -4.53
C ASN A 39 -5.94 -7.01 -4.48
N LEU A 40 -6.82 -7.72 -3.77
CA LEU A 40 -6.74 -9.17 -3.58
C LEU A 40 -6.76 -9.96 -4.90
N VAL A 41 -7.39 -9.43 -5.95
CA VAL A 41 -7.43 -10.04 -7.28
C VAL A 41 -6.02 -10.03 -7.89
N ASP A 42 -5.33 -8.90 -7.90
CA ASP A 42 -3.94 -8.82 -8.38
C ASP A 42 -3.02 -9.74 -7.59
N PHE A 43 -3.19 -9.74 -6.26
CA PHE A 43 -2.46 -10.65 -5.39
C PHE A 43 -2.71 -12.11 -5.73
N SER A 44 -3.95 -12.50 -6.03
CA SER A 44 -4.27 -13.88 -6.40
C SER A 44 -3.58 -14.31 -7.71
N ILE A 45 -3.43 -13.38 -8.66
CA ILE A 45 -2.74 -13.63 -9.91
C ILE A 45 -1.23 -13.75 -9.65
N ALA A 46 -0.62 -12.84 -8.88
CA ALA A 46 0.79 -12.94 -8.53
C ALA A 46 1.09 -14.22 -7.71
N ALA A 47 0.21 -14.58 -6.78
CA ALA A 47 0.31 -15.79 -5.97
C ALA A 47 0.23 -17.07 -6.82
N TYR A 48 -0.56 -17.07 -7.89
CA TYR A 48 -0.57 -18.18 -8.84
C TYR A 48 0.80 -18.43 -9.48
N TRP A 49 1.57 -17.38 -9.72
CA TRP A 49 2.91 -17.44 -10.31
C TRP A 49 4.05 -17.64 -9.30
N TYR A 50 3.76 -17.67 -8.00
CA TYR A 50 4.76 -17.85 -6.96
C TYR A 50 5.61 -19.11 -7.19
N LYS A 51 6.94 -18.93 -7.28
CA LYS A 51 7.92 -20.00 -7.57
C LYS A 51 7.70 -20.78 -8.87
N ARG A 52 6.91 -20.27 -9.81
CA ARG A 52 6.75 -20.88 -11.13
C ARG A 52 7.83 -20.38 -12.09
N PRO A 53 8.30 -21.22 -13.03
CA PRO A 53 9.23 -20.80 -14.06
C PRO A 53 8.51 -19.94 -15.12
N SER A 54 9.25 -18.97 -15.68
CA SER A 54 8.80 -18.10 -16.78
C SER A 54 7.52 -17.30 -16.47
N PRO A 55 7.49 -16.51 -15.37
CA PRO A 55 6.37 -15.59 -15.14
C PRO A 55 6.31 -14.54 -16.27
N PRO A 56 5.11 -14.09 -16.64
CA PRO A 56 4.95 -12.91 -17.49
C PRO A 56 5.61 -11.67 -16.87
N ALA A 57 6.18 -10.81 -17.71
CA ALA A 57 6.91 -9.61 -17.27
C ALA A 57 6.04 -8.57 -16.53
N ASN A 58 4.71 -8.68 -16.60
CA ASN A 58 3.79 -7.83 -15.85
C ASN A 58 3.55 -8.31 -14.40
N ILE A 59 3.96 -9.53 -14.07
CA ILE A 59 3.81 -10.12 -12.72
C ILE A 59 5.13 -10.07 -11.96
N ASP A 60 6.24 -10.22 -12.68
CA ASP A 60 7.58 -9.96 -12.17
C ASP A 60 7.78 -8.43 -12.00
N LEU A 61 7.58 -7.94 -10.78
CA LEU A 61 7.59 -6.51 -10.49
C LEU A 61 9.03 -5.99 -10.31
N ASN A 62 9.98 -6.84 -9.97
CA ASN A 62 11.38 -6.46 -9.78
C ASN A 62 12.28 -6.74 -11.02
N GLY A 63 11.81 -7.55 -11.97
CA GLY A 63 12.47 -7.91 -13.22
C GLY A 63 13.55 -8.99 -13.08
N ASP A 64 13.51 -9.82 -12.05
CA ASP A 64 14.54 -10.83 -11.76
C ASP A 64 14.24 -12.23 -12.31
N GLY A 65 13.12 -12.39 -13.02
CA GLY A 65 12.70 -13.61 -13.70
C GLY A 65 12.04 -14.65 -12.80
N LYS A 66 11.75 -14.33 -11.54
CA LYS A 66 10.99 -15.16 -10.60
C LYS A 66 9.94 -14.31 -9.89
N VAL A 67 8.91 -14.97 -9.36
CA VAL A 67 7.91 -14.31 -8.51
C VAL A 67 8.12 -14.81 -7.09
N ASP A 68 8.58 -13.91 -6.23
CA ASP A 68 8.85 -14.20 -4.83
C ASP A 68 8.31 -13.14 -3.85
N LEU A 69 8.80 -13.16 -2.61
CA LEU A 69 8.35 -12.24 -1.57
C LEU A 69 8.70 -10.78 -1.89
N VAL A 70 9.73 -10.53 -2.71
CA VAL A 70 10.12 -9.19 -3.15
C VAL A 70 9.01 -8.59 -4.01
N ASP A 71 8.46 -9.34 -4.95
CA ASP A 71 7.33 -8.89 -5.76
C ASP A 71 6.09 -8.60 -4.90
N PHE A 72 5.79 -9.47 -3.94
CA PHE A 72 4.68 -9.19 -3.01
C PHE A 72 4.93 -7.95 -2.14
N SER A 73 6.18 -7.68 -1.77
CA SER A 73 6.55 -6.47 -1.04
C SER A 73 6.31 -5.21 -1.88
N ILE A 74 6.63 -5.27 -3.17
CA ILE A 74 6.35 -4.19 -4.12
C ILE A 74 4.84 -4.02 -4.30
N MET A 75 4.09 -5.11 -4.50
CA MET A 75 2.64 -5.06 -4.61
C MET A 75 1.97 -4.47 -3.37
N ALA A 76 2.43 -4.84 -2.17
CA ALA A 76 1.94 -4.29 -0.91
C ALA A 76 2.21 -2.79 -0.79
N PHE A 77 3.33 -2.29 -1.33
CA PHE A 77 3.61 -0.86 -1.38
C PHE A 77 2.59 -0.09 -2.25
N TYR A 78 2.10 -0.71 -3.33
CA TYR A 78 1.09 -0.11 -4.22
C TYR A 78 -0.36 -0.45 -3.85
N TRP A 79 -0.59 -1.16 -2.74
CA TRP A 79 -1.91 -1.65 -2.33
C TRP A 79 -2.94 -0.53 -2.18
N THR A 80 -4.10 -0.67 -2.85
CA THR A 80 -5.17 0.34 -2.83
C THR A 80 -6.42 -0.07 -2.05
N GLY A 81 -6.55 -1.34 -1.65
CA GLY A 81 -7.72 -1.85 -0.92
C GLY A 81 -8.46 -2.97 -1.65
#